data_AF-A0A399NN46-F1
#
_entry.id   AF-A0A399NN46-F1
#
_cell.length_a   1.000
_cell.length_b   1.000
_cell.length_c   1.000
_cell.angle_alpha   90.00
_cell.angle_beta   90.00
_cell.angle_gamma   90.00
#
_symmetry.space_group_name_H-M   'P 1'
#
loop_
_entity.id
_entity.type
_entity.pdbx_description
1 polymer ?
#
loop_
_entity_poly.entity_id
_entity_poly.type
_entity_poly.pdbx_seq_one_letter_code
_entity_poly.pdbx_strand_id
1 'polypeptide(L)'
;ALAASPAVAASVSASAATASPESVSDAAGASATAPVPHPDQPFVGVLFYVDGGRDRACTASVVDTPDGDAIATAAHCLVDRRTGAASTLATFVPG
;
A
#
# COMPACT_ATOMS: atom_id res chain seq x y z
N ALA A 1 -48.33 -34.81 -12.27
CA ALA A 1 -47.12 -34.80 -11.42
C ALA A 1 -45.94 -35.21 -12.31
N LEU A 2 -44.97 -34.32 -12.52
CA LEU A 2 -43.75 -34.60 -13.30
C LEU A 2 -42.66 -35.12 -12.37
N ALA A 3 -42.03 -36.26 -12.68
CA ALA A 3 -40.67 -36.57 -12.25
C ALA A 3 -40.12 -37.79 -13.00
N ALA A 4 -39.04 -37.58 -13.79
CA ALA A 4 -37.81 -38.38 -13.81
C ALA A 4 -37.14 -38.34 -15.19
N SER A 5 -35.95 -37.74 -15.28
CA SER A 5 -34.81 -38.21 -16.08
C SER A 5 -33.52 -37.47 -15.69
N PRO A 6 -32.35 -38.10 -15.89
CA PRO A 6 -31.18 -37.94 -15.01
C PRO A 6 -30.20 -36.89 -15.52
N ALA A 7 -29.46 -36.25 -14.62
CA ALA A 7 -28.35 -35.36 -14.97
C ALA A 7 -27.04 -35.86 -14.34
N VAL A 8 -26.30 -36.57 -15.18
CA VAL A 8 -24.85 -36.70 -15.36
C VAL A 8 -23.97 -35.99 -14.31
N ALA A 9 -23.09 -36.78 -13.68
CA ALA A 9 -21.98 -36.32 -12.87
C ALA A 9 -21.01 -35.46 -13.70
N ALA A 10 -20.80 -34.21 -13.28
CA ALA A 10 -19.70 -33.38 -13.77
C ALA A 10 -18.59 -33.34 -12.72
N SER A 11 -17.44 -33.87 -13.10
CA SER A 11 -16.17 -33.88 -12.39
C SER A 11 -15.75 -32.47 -11.96
N VAL A 12 -15.56 -32.28 -10.65
CA VAL A 12 -14.93 -31.07 -10.12
C VAL A 12 -13.43 -31.18 -10.38
N SER A 13 -12.95 -30.56 -11.46
CA SER A 13 -11.52 -30.31 -11.63
C SER A 13 -11.09 -29.32 -10.54
N ALA A 14 -10.48 -29.86 -9.49
CA ALA A 14 -9.76 -29.07 -8.52
C ALA A 14 -8.53 -28.47 -9.22
N SER A 15 -8.62 -27.22 -9.66
CA SER A 15 -7.46 -26.42 -9.99
C SER A 15 -6.66 -26.25 -8.69
N ALA A 16 -5.66 -27.10 -8.50
CA ALA A 16 -4.63 -26.90 -7.50
C ALA A 16 -3.93 -25.58 -7.85
N ALA A 17 -4.40 -24.49 -7.24
CA ALA A 17 -3.69 -23.23 -7.23
C ALA A 17 -2.38 -23.48 -6.48
N THR A 18 -1.32 -23.70 -7.26
CA THR A 18 0.05 -23.59 -6.76
C THR A 18 0.20 -22.17 -6.21
N ALA A 19 0.06 -22.03 -4.90
CA ALA A 19 0.41 -20.81 -4.21
C ALA A 19 1.88 -20.55 -4.49
N SER A 20 2.16 -19.52 -5.29
CA SER A 20 3.50 -18.98 -5.42
C SER A 20 3.99 -18.64 -4.02
N PRO A 21 5.22 -19.02 -3.62
CA PRO A 21 5.75 -18.58 -2.34
C PRO A 21 5.75 -17.05 -2.37
N GLU A 22 4.98 -16.44 -1.47
CA GLU A 22 5.10 -15.01 -1.23
C GLU A 22 6.52 -14.78 -0.74
N SER A 23 7.29 -14.00 -1.50
CA SER A 23 8.61 -13.55 -1.07
C SER A 23 8.46 -12.77 0.23
N VAL A 24 8.65 -13.46 1.34
CA VAL A 24 8.96 -12.83 2.62
C VAL A 24 10.36 -12.26 2.47
N SER A 25 10.44 -11.01 2.03
CA SER A 25 11.66 -10.24 2.20
C SER A 25 11.81 -10.04 3.70
N ASP A 26 12.57 -10.93 4.35
CA ASP A 26 13.07 -10.71 5.69
C ASP A 26 13.76 -9.33 5.69
N ALA A 27 13.22 -8.39 6.45
CA ALA A 27 13.84 -7.09 6.70
C ALA A 27 15.16 -7.21 7.49
N ALA A 28 15.62 -8.43 7.76
CA ALA A 28 16.89 -8.76 8.38
C ALA A 28 18.04 -8.59 7.37
N GLY A 29 18.31 -7.35 6.95
CA GLY A 29 19.48 -7.09 6.10
C GLY A 29 19.63 -5.70 5.52
N ALA A 30 18.60 -4.85 5.55
CA ALA A 30 18.79 -3.45 5.22
C ALA A 30 19.50 -2.78 6.41
N SER A 31 20.82 -2.59 6.32
CA SER A 31 21.52 -1.63 7.18
C SER A 31 20.79 -0.31 7.07
N ALA A 32 20.14 0.10 8.16
CA ALA A 32 19.47 1.40 8.22
C ALA A 32 20.54 2.48 8.15
N THR A 33 20.80 3.00 6.95
CA THR A 33 21.65 4.17 6.78
C THR A 33 20.95 5.35 7.44
N ALA A 34 21.69 6.09 8.27
CA ALA A 34 21.16 7.30 8.90
C ALA A 34 20.67 8.28 7.80
N PRO A 35 19.52 8.97 8.02
CA PRO A 35 19.06 9.99 7.10
C PRO A 35 20.13 11.06 6.86
N VAL A 36 20.28 11.50 5.60
CA VAL A 36 21.16 12.62 5.26
C VAL A 36 20.35 13.92 5.45
N PRO A 37 20.80 14.86 6.31
CA PRO A 37 20.08 16.13 6.52
C PRO A 37 20.11 17.01 5.27
N HIS A 38 18.99 17.70 4.97
CA HIS A 38 18.86 18.63 3.84
C HIS A 38 18.33 19.99 4.33
N PRO A 39 19.19 20.84 4.95
CA PRO A 39 18.74 22.05 5.64
C PRO A 39 18.17 23.14 4.70
N ASP A 40 18.46 23.04 3.40
CA ASP A 40 17.91 23.91 2.35
C ASP A 40 16.48 23.52 1.92
N GLN A 41 15.98 22.35 2.37
CA GLN A 41 14.68 21.80 1.99
C GLN A 41 13.85 21.37 3.21
N PRO A 42 13.63 22.26 4.21
CA PRO A 42 12.93 21.91 5.46
C PRO A 42 11.44 21.58 5.25
N PHE A 43 10.90 21.90 4.07
CA PHE A 43 9.53 21.58 3.69
C PHE A 43 9.38 20.17 3.12
N VAL A 44 10.47 19.45 2.85
CA VAL A 44 10.47 18.07 2.35
C VAL A 44 10.64 17.11 3.52
N GLY A 45 9.90 16.02 3.52
CA GLY A 45 9.96 15.03 4.59
C GLY A 45 9.49 13.65 4.16
N VAL A 46 9.38 12.75 5.14
CA VAL A 46 8.93 11.37 4.94
C VAL A 46 7.46 11.25 5.33
N LEU A 47 6.68 10.64 4.45
CA LEU A 47 5.29 10.25 4.68
C LEU A 47 5.24 8.75 4.96
N PHE A 48 4.95 8.38 6.20
CA PHE A 48 4.69 7.00 6.60
C PHE A 48 3.20 6.71 6.45
N TYR A 49 2.84 5.55 5.89
CA TYR A 49 1.45 5.14 5.73
C TYR A 49 1.28 3.62 5.74
N VAL A 50 0.05 3.16 5.92
CA VAL A 50 -0.29 1.73 5.83
C VAL A 50 -1.01 1.44 4.51
N ASP A 51 -0.54 0.42 3.79
CA ASP A 51 -1.17 -0.12 2.59
C ASP A 51 -1.10 -1.66 2.60
N GLY A 52 -2.25 -2.32 2.38
CA GLY A 52 -2.35 -3.78 2.41
C GLY A 52 -1.87 -4.42 3.73
N GLY A 53 -2.00 -3.72 4.85
CA GLY A 53 -1.52 -4.17 6.16
C GLY A 53 0.01 -4.10 6.34
N ARG A 54 0.73 -3.40 5.46
CA ARG A 54 2.18 -3.21 5.53
C ARG A 54 2.53 -1.73 5.67
N ASP A 55 3.54 -1.45 6.47
CA ASP A 55 4.10 -0.11 6.60
C ASP A 55 4.85 0.26 5.32
N ARG A 56 4.60 1.48 4.84
CA ARG A 56 5.20 2.07 3.64
C ARG A 56 5.72 3.45 3.94
N ALA A 57 6.63 3.91 3.08
CA ALA A 57 7.15 5.26 3.11
C ALA A 57 7.12 5.87 1.71
N CYS A 58 6.77 7.15 1.64
CA CYS A 58 6.92 8.01 0.47
C CYS A 58 7.58 9.32 0.89
N THR A 59 7.96 10.15 -0.09
CA THR A 59 8.31 11.54 0.16
C THR A 59 7.06 12.41 0.02
N ALA A 60 6.99 13.47 0.82
CA ALA A 60 6.02 14.53 0.66
C ALA A 60 6.66 15.89 0.95
N SER A 61 5.99 16.96 0.53
CA SER A 61 6.41 18.33 0.80
C SER A 61 5.25 19.17 1.31
N VAL A 62 5.49 20.03 2.30
CA VAL A 62 4.53 21.06 2.71
C VAL A 62 4.25 21.98 1.53
N VAL A 63 2.98 22.32 1.32
CA VAL A 63 2.55 23.29 0.32
C VAL A 63 1.84 24.46 0.98
N ASP A 64 2.00 25.64 0.40
CA ASP A 64 1.35 26.84 0.90
C ASP A 64 -0.16 26.77 0.63
N THR A 65 -0.93 26.77 1.71
CA THR A 65 -2.39 26.77 1.70
C THR A 65 -2.86 27.72 2.81
N PRO A 66 -4.05 28.35 2.68
CA PRO A 66 -4.53 29.29 3.69
C PRO A 66 -4.53 28.75 5.13
N ASP A 67 -4.77 27.45 5.28
CA ASP A 67 -4.86 26.77 6.57
C ASP A 67 -3.50 26.23 7.06
N GLY A 68 -2.48 26.18 6.19
CA GLY A 68 -1.11 25.79 6.55
C GLY A 68 -0.95 24.32 6.96
N ASP A 69 -1.89 23.46 6.58
CA ASP A 69 -1.99 22.07 7.03
C ASP A 69 -1.91 21.03 5.89
N ALA A 70 -1.52 21.47 4.70
CA ALA A 70 -1.48 20.63 3.51
C ALA A 70 -0.06 20.19 3.10
N ILE A 71 0.02 18.97 2.58
CA ILE A 71 1.22 18.41 1.94
C ILE A 71 0.88 17.95 0.52
N ALA A 72 1.87 17.99 -0.38
CA ALA A 72 1.81 17.36 -1.69
C ALA A 72 2.59 16.04 -1.68
N THR A 73 1.99 15.01 -2.27
CA THR A 73 2.60 13.69 -2.49
C THR A 73 1.96 13.01 -3.70
N ALA A 74 2.48 11.85 -4.10
CA ALA A 74 1.90 11.10 -5.19
C ALA A 74 0.62 10.38 -4.75
N ALA A 75 -0.41 10.40 -5.60
CA ALA A 75 -1.69 9.72 -5.30
C ALA A 75 -1.51 8.23 -4.98
N HIS A 76 -0.56 7.54 -5.64
CA HIS A 76 -0.31 6.12 -5.40
C HIS A 76 0.32 5.82 -4.03
N CYS A 77 0.72 6.83 -3.26
CA CYS A 77 1.15 6.67 -1.87
C CYS A 77 -0.03 6.60 -0.90
N LEU A 78 -1.17 7.21 -1.23
CA LEU A 78 -2.28 7.31 -0.29
C LEU A 78 -3.58 6.74 -0.84
N VAL A 79 -3.68 6.44 -2.13
CA VAL A 79 -4.92 5.98 -2.76
C VAL A 79 -4.73 4.56 -3.29
N ASP A 80 -5.57 3.64 -2.81
CA ASP A 80 -5.64 2.28 -3.33
C ASP A 80 -6.13 2.31 -4.78
N ARG A 81 -5.34 1.76 -5.70
CA ARG A 81 -5.62 1.86 -7.15
C ARG A 81 -6.83 1.06 -7.61
N ARG A 82 -7.29 0.08 -6.83
CA ARG A 82 -8.39 -0.81 -7.19
C ARG A 82 -9.74 -0.26 -6.71
N THR A 83 -9.75 0.38 -5.55
CA THR A 83 -10.95 0.83 -4.84
C THR A 83 -11.09 2.35 -4.83
N GLY A 84 -10.00 3.10 -5.07
CA GLY A 84 -9.96 4.55 -4.95
C GLY A 84 -10.00 5.06 -3.52
N ALA A 85 -9.94 4.17 -2.52
CA ALA A 85 -9.98 4.56 -1.11
C ALA A 85 -8.65 5.19 -0.68
N ALA A 86 -8.74 6.28 0.08
CA ALA A 86 -7.58 6.90 0.71
C ALA A 86 -7.16 6.13 1.97
N SER A 87 -5.86 6.04 2.25
CA SER A 87 -5.32 5.53 3.50
C SER A 87 -5.69 6.48 4.64
N THR A 88 -6.22 5.92 5.73
CA THR A 88 -6.59 6.68 6.93
C THR A 88 -5.49 6.70 7.99
N LEU A 89 -4.42 5.93 7.77
CA LEU A 89 -3.26 5.83 8.65
C LEU A 89 -2.05 6.36 7.91
N ALA A 90 -1.82 7.66 8.03
CA ALA A 90 -0.68 8.34 7.45
C ALA A 90 -0.10 9.37 8.43
N THR A 91 1.22 9.54 8.43
CA THR A 91 1.93 10.51 9.25
C THR A 91 3.10 11.10 8.47
N PHE A 92 3.12 12.42 8.38
CA PHE A 92 4.21 13.16 7.76
C PHE A 92 5.21 13.63 8.82
N VAL A 93 6.49 13.41 8.57
CA VAL A 93 7.61 13.86 9.39
C VAL A 93 8.48 14.79 8.52
N PRO A 94 8.44 16.11 8.75
CA PRO A 94 9.33 17.07 8.09
C PRO A 94 10.81 16.76 8.34
N GLY A 95 11.68 17.15 7.40
CA GLY A 95 13.13 16.99 7.47
C GLY A 95 13.87 18.08 8.24
#